data_AF-A0A9E1J301-F1
#
_entry.id   AF-A0A9E1J301-F1
#
_cell.length_a   1.000
_cell.length_b   1.000
_cell.length_c   1.000
_cell.angle_alpha   90.00
_cell.angle_beta   90.00
_cell.angle_gamma   90.00
#
_symmetry.space_group_name_H-M   'P 1'
#
loop_
_entity.id
_entity.type
_entity.pdbx_description
1 polymer ?
#
loop_
_entity_poly.entity_id
_entity_poly.type
_entity_poly.pdbx_seq_one_letter_code
_entity_poly.pdbx_strand_id
1 'polypeptide(L)' 'PAMLERLKEAARNDDNVFAVLVDAVRVCSLGQITNALFEVGGQYRRSM' A
#
# COMPACT_ATOMS: atom_id res chain seq x y z
N PRO A 1 4.84 -9.73 -4.82
CA PRO A 1 3.50 -10.37 -4.99
C PRO A 1 2.62 -9.52 -5.89
N ALA A 2 1.87 -10.12 -6.83
CA ALA A 2 1.04 -9.38 -7.78
C ALA A 2 0.05 -8.41 -7.09
N MET A 3 -0.49 -8.80 -5.93
CA MET A 3 -1.40 -7.95 -5.16
C MET A 3 -0.74 -6.70 -4.55
N LEU A 4 0.53 -6.78 -4.14
CA LEU A 4 1.25 -5.61 -3.63
C LEU A 4 1.55 -4.60 -4.75
N GLU A 5 1.85 -5.07 -5.97
CA GLU A 5 2.04 -4.16 -7.09
C GLU A 5 0.74 -3.45 -7.49
N ARG A 6 -0.40 -4.16 -7.48
CA ARG A 6 -1.71 -3.53 -7.68
C ARG A 6 -2.02 -2.47 -6.61
N LEU A 7 -1.67 -2.73 -5.34
CA LEU A 7 -1.84 -1.76 -4.26
C LEU A 7 -0.95 -0.52 -4.47
N LYS A 8 0.30 -0.71 -4.90
CA LYS A 8 1.23 0.37 -5.24
C LYS A 8 0.76 1.19 -6.43
N GLU A 9 0.24 0.55 -7.46
CA GLU A 9 -0.33 1.23 -8.64
C GLU A 9 -1.54 2.08 -8.26
N ALA A 10 -2.48 1.53 -7.49
CA ALA A 10 -3.64 2.29 -7.01
C ALA A 10 -3.22 3.53 -6.20
N ALA A 11 -2.20 3.40 -5.35
CA ALA A 11 -1.66 4.53 -4.60
C ALA A 11 -0.94 5.56 -5.48
N ARG A 12 -0.23 5.12 -6.53
CA ARG A 12 0.46 6.03 -7.49
C ARG A 12 -0.51 6.78 -8.41
N ASN A 13 -1.63 6.16 -8.74
CA ASN A 13 -2.64 6.69 -9.66
C ASN A 13 -3.72 7.53 -8.96
N ASP A 14 -3.63 7.73 -7.64
CA ASP A 14 -4.65 8.38 -6.82
C ASP A 14 -6.04 7.69 -6.91
N ASP A 15 -6.01 6.37 -7.15
CA ASP A 15 -7.21 5.54 -7.15
C ASP A 15 -7.68 5.26 -5.71
N ASN A 16 -8.85 4.63 -5.56
CA ASN A 16 -9.34 4.20 -4.25
C ASN A 16 -8.47 3.06 -3.66
N VAL A 17 -7.42 3.44 -2.93
CA VAL A 17 -6.49 2.53 -2.26
C VAL A 17 -7.20 1.62 -1.27
N PHE A 18 -8.22 2.12 -0.56
CA PHE A 18 -8.95 1.33 0.43
C PHE A 18 -9.69 0.15 -0.21
N ALA A 19 -10.27 0.35 -1.40
CA ALA A 19 -10.93 -0.73 -2.14
C ALA A 19 -9.94 -1.87 -2.47
N VAL A 20 -8.72 -1.54 -2.91
CA VAL A 20 -7.67 -2.53 -3.19
C VAL A 20 -7.12 -3.16 -1.90
N LEU A 21 -7.09 -2.39 -0.80
CA LEU A 21 -6.65 -2.87 0.51
C LEU A 21 -7.52 -4.04 1.02
N VAL A 22 -8.84 -4.00 0.81
CA VAL A 22 -9.77 -5.07 1.21
C VAL A 22 -9.42 -6.41 0.54
N ASP A 23 -8.95 -6.37 -0.71
CA ASP A 23 -8.47 -7.57 -1.40
C ASP A 23 -7.05 -7.95 -0.94
N ALA A 24 -6.18 -6.97 -0.69
CA ALA A 24 -4.78 -7.19 -0.31
C ALA A 24 -4.64 -7.93 1.02
N VAL A 25 -5.44 -7.58 2.03
CA VAL A 25 -5.39 -8.22 3.37
C VAL A 25 -5.70 -9.71 3.37
N ARG A 26 -6.31 -10.24 2.29
CA ARG A 26 -6.63 -11.67 2.16
C ARG A 26 -5.41 -12.53 1.82
N VAL A 27 -4.38 -11.93 1.23
CA VAL A 27 -3.22 -12.65 0.66
C VAL A 27 -1.87 -12.04 1.02
N CYS A 28 -1.86 -10.90 1.68
CA CYS A 28 -0.66 -10.21 2.13
C CYS A 28 -0.72 -9.96 3.63
N SER A 29 0.42 -10.07 4.31
CA SER A 29 0.53 -9.71 5.71
C SER A 29 0.50 -8.19 5.92
N LEU A 30 0.19 -7.76 7.14
CA LEU A 30 0.24 -6.35 7.51
C LEU A 30 1.61 -5.72 7.19
N GLY A 31 2.71 -6.40 7.51
CA GLY A 31 4.05 -5.89 7.22
C GLY A 31 4.34 -5.74 5.73
N GLN A 32 3.87 -6.68 4.90
CA GLN A 32 3.98 -6.58 3.44
C GLN A 32 3.22 -5.36 2.89
N ILE A 33 2.01 -5.12 3.39
CA ILE A 33 1.17 -3.98 2.99
C ILE A 33 1.82 -2.66 3.41
N THR A 34 2.24 -2.54 4.68
CA THR A 34 2.87 -1.33 5.22
C THR A 34 4.15 -0.97 4.46
N ASN A 35 5.03 -1.94 4.22
CA ASN A 35 6.27 -1.70 3.47
C ASN A 35 5.98 -1.25 2.03
N ALA A 36 5.01 -1.89 1.35
CA ALA A 36 4.63 -1.51 0.00
C ALA A 36 4.08 -0.07 -0.07
N LEU A 37 3.28 0.36 0.91
CA LEU A 37 2.75 1.72 0.96
C LEU A 37 3.83 2.76 1.30
N PHE A 38 4.83 2.41 2.12
CA PHE A 38 5.97 3.28 2.40
C PHE A 38 6.85 3.55 1.18
N GLU A 39 6.98 2.59 0.26
CA GLU A 39 7.74 2.76 -0.99
C GLU A 39 7.11 3.78 -1.95
N VAL A 40 5.77 3.91 -1.95
CA VAL A 40 5.04 4.78 -2.90
C VAL A 40 4.53 6.08 -2.29
N GLY A 41 4.10 6.06 -1.03
CA GLY A 41 3.56 7.23 -0.32
C GLY A 41 4.57 7.92 0.59
N GLY A 42 5.75 7.34 0.75
CA GLY A 42 6.74 7.77 1.75
C GLY A 42 6.35 7.38 3.18
N GLN A 43 7.30 7.52 4.09
CA GLN A 43 7.08 7.32 5.51
C GLN A 43 6.78 8.65 6.17
N TYR A 44 5.85 8.64 7.14
CA TYR A 44 5.63 9.81 7.98
C TYR A 44 6.94 10.19 8.69
N ARG A 45 7.42 11.40 8.44
CA ARG A 45 8.57 11.98 9.13
C ARG A 45 8.06 12.88 10.24
N ARG A 46 8.33 12.52 11.49
CA ARG A 46 8.08 13.39 12.64
C ARG A 46 8.93 14.65 12.50
N SER A 47 8.29 15.82 12.45
CA SER A 47 8.97 17.10 12.66
C SER A 47 9.15 17.33 14.16
N MET A 48 10.36 17.66 14.57
CA MET A 48 10.65 18.24 15.89
C MET A 48 10.48 19.75 15.81
#